data_AF-A0A832JB53-F1
#
_entry.id   AF-A0A832JB53-F1
#
_cell.length_a   1.000
_cell.length_b   1.000
_cell.length_c   1.000
_cell.angle_alpha   90.00
_cell.angle_beta   90.00
_cell.angle_gamma   90.00
#
_symmetry.space_group_name_H-M   'P 1'
#
loop_
_entity.id
_entity.type
_entity.pdbx_description
1 polymer ?
#
loop_
_entity_poly.entity_id
_entity_poly.type
_entity_poly.pdbx_seq_one_letter_code
_entity_poly.pdbx_strand_id
1 'polypeptide(L)'
;FDYIQHYDRPVVLALNKIDLTTPQQLKEALGYVRELFGEEVPLVPVSALRGDNVDRLCLCISETLAESLRLSFARRVQHEAAKGQLVNRLIVNAMMAAAGLGSQPLPVPDLFTLVPLQVALVMRIAAVYGEEISPQKARQFLSAAGFVGGAGLLFRQLFRELTRLVPVAGPVLRASVAAAGTLAVGLVAKIYYAHGGGLTPSEAREVYERRLEAAQERLALLDEEGSAEEKQRAIEAAVEGEEER
;
A
#
# COMPACT_ATOMS: atom_id res chain seq x y z
N PHE A 1 -5.80 18.61 34.01
CA PHE A 1 -6.15 18.50 32.58
C PHE A 1 -5.05 19.09 31.69
N ASP A 2 -4.15 19.92 32.23
CA ASP A 2 -2.84 20.30 31.64
C ASP A 2 -1.86 19.15 31.36
N TYR A 3 -2.19 17.91 31.73
CA TYR A 3 -1.23 16.80 31.73
C TYR A 3 -0.87 16.27 30.33
N ILE A 4 -1.71 16.47 29.31
CA ILE A 4 -1.42 16.04 27.93
C ILE A 4 -0.81 17.18 27.10
N GLN A 5 -1.22 18.44 27.34
CA GLN A 5 -0.70 19.60 26.61
C GLN A 5 0.79 19.89 26.88
N HIS A 6 1.36 19.32 27.95
CA HIS A 6 2.78 19.42 28.28
C HIS A 6 3.64 18.28 27.71
N TYR A 7 3.05 17.31 26.99
CA TYR A 7 3.85 16.28 26.34
C TYR A 7 4.38 16.79 25.01
N ASP A 8 5.71 16.92 24.93
CA ASP A 8 6.46 17.18 23.70
C ASP A 8 6.51 15.94 22.78
N ARG A 9 5.44 15.14 22.79
CA ARG A 9 5.34 13.86 22.11
C ARG A 9 4.01 13.73 21.39
N PRO A 10 3.99 13.09 20.21
CA PRO A 10 2.75 12.82 19.49
C PRO A 10 1.77 11.99 20.33
N VAL A 11 0.50 12.39 20.34
CA VAL A 11 -0.60 11.73 21.09
C VAL A 11 -1.68 11.28 20.12
N VAL A 12 -2.20 10.06 20.32
CA VAL A 12 -3.37 9.52 19.63
C VAL A 12 -4.33 9.02 20.70
N LEU A 13 -5.60 9.37 20.60
CA LEU A 13 -6.66 8.94 21.50
C LEU A 13 -7.40 7.74 20.89
N ALA A 14 -7.50 6.65 21.64
CA ALA A 14 -8.27 5.48 21.25
C ALA A 14 -9.48 5.32 22.18
N LEU A 15 -10.69 5.53 21.67
CA LEU A 15 -11.92 5.31 22.43
C LEU A 15 -12.37 3.86 22.25
N ASN A 16 -12.11 3.03 23.25
CA ASN A 16 -12.39 1.59 23.18
C ASN A 16 -13.82 1.23 23.62
N LYS A 17 -14.24 0.00 23.28
CA LYS A 17 -15.54 -0.62 23.63
C LYS A 17 -16.75 -0.04 22.89
N ILE A 18 -16.56 0.41 21.65
CA ILE A 18 -17.66 0.94 20.85
C ILE A 18 -18.74 -0.11 20.54
N ASP A 19 -18.41 -1.39 20.64
CA ASP A 19 -19.33 -2.52 20.51
C ASP A 19 -20.42 -2.57 21.60
N LEU A 20 -20.23 -1.84 22.71
CA LEU A 20 -21.19 -1.73 23.81
C LEU A 20 -22.05 -0.46 23.75
N THR A 21 -21.92 0.34 22.69
CA THR A 21 -22.59 1.64 22.58
C THR A 21 -23.53 1.71 21.38
N THR A 22 -24.64 2.43 21.54
CA THR A 22 -25.48 2.84 20.41
C THR A 22 -24.79 3.94 19.59
N PRO A 23 -25.17 4.13 18.30
CA PRO A 23 -24.62 5.22 17.48
C PRO A 23 -24.74 6.61 18.11
N GLN A 24 -25.86 6.86 18.82
CA GLN A 24 -26.10 8.13 19.51
C GLN A 24 -25.13 8.31 20.69
N GLN A 25 -24.98 7.30 21.54
CA GLN A 25 -24.04 7.33 22.67
C GLN A 25 -22.59 7.45 22.21
N LEU A 26 -22.23 6.78 21.11
CA LEU A 26 -20.90 6.90 20.53
C LEU A 26 -20.64 8.34 20.06
N LYS A 27 -21.61 8.97 19.38
CA LYS A 27 -21.51 10.36 18.92
C LYS A 27 -21.33 11.33 20.09
N GLU A 28 -22.10 11.15 21.16
CA GLU A 28 -22.00 11.95 22.39
C GLU A 28 -20.63 11.76 23.07
N ALA A 29 -20.16 10.52 23.21
CA ALA A 29 -18.85 10.22 23.78
C ALA A 29 -17.70 10.82 22.95
N LEU A 30 -17.76 10.72 21.63
CA LEU A 30 -16.78 11.34 20.73
C LEU A 30 -16.78 12.86 20.86
N GLY A 31 -17.96 13.49 20.95
CA GLY A 31 -18.09 14.93 21.17
C GLY A 31 -17.48 15.36 22.49
N TYR A 32 -17.78 14.65 23.58
CA TYR A 32 -17.20 14.92 24.90
C TYR A 32 -15.67 14.79 24.91
N VAL A 33 -15.12 13.75 24.29
CA VAL A 33 -13.66 13.57 24.20
C VAL A 33 -13.02 14.69 23.37
N ARG A 34 -13.65 15.11 22.26
CA ARG A 34 -13.15 16.23 21.45
C ARG A 34 -13.17 17.55 22.20
N GLU A 35 -14.21 17.83 22.98
CA GLU A 35 -14.30 19.02 23.82
C GLU A 35 -13.20 19.03 24.89
N LEU A 36 -12.83 17.86 25.43
CA LEU A 36 -11.78 17.73 26.44
C LEU A 36 -10.36 17.83 25.89
N PHE A 37 -10.08 17.26 24.72
CA PHE A 37 -8.70 17.11 24.21
C PHE A 37 -8.39 17.95 22.97
N GLY A 38 -9.40 18.62 22.39
CA GLY A 38 -9.29 19.40 21.18
C GLY A 38 -9.47 18.58 19.90
N GLU A 39 -9.97 19.24 18.86
CA GLU A 39 -10.23 18.63 17.54
C GLU A 39 -8.95 18.23 16.80
N GLU A 40 -7.80 18.79 17.19
CA GLU A 40 -6.51 18.53 16.54
C GLU A 40 -5.91 17.18 16.93
N VAL A 41 -6.28 16.63 18.08
CA VAL A 41 -5.75 15.35 18.56
C VAL A 41 -6.48 14.21 17.85
N PRO A 42 -5.77 13.32 17.12
CA PRO A 42 -6.41 12.21 16.44
C PRO A 42 -7.18 11.32 17.42
N LEU A 43 -8.47 11.12 17.14
CA LEU A 43 -9.38 10.29 17.94
C LEU A 43 -9.92 9.14 17.10
N VAL A 44 -9.60 7.92 17.51
CA VAL A 44 -10.01 6.70 16.81
C VAL A 44 -10.93 5.87 17.72
N PRO A 45 -12.24 5.76 17.40
CA PRO A 45 -13.13 4.82 18.08
C PRO A 45 -12.79 3.39 17.67
N VAL A 46 -12.61 2.47 18.62
CA VAL A 46 -12.22 1.07 18.36
C VAL A 46 -13.06 0.07 19.16
N SER A 47 -13.22 -1.13 18.62
CA SER A 47 -13.60 -2.30 19.41
C SER A 47 -12.42 -3.27 19.43
N ALA A 48 -11.69 -3.32 20.55
CA ALA A 48 -10.61 -4.30 20.72
C ALA A 48 -11.14 -5.75 20.74
N LEU A 49 -12.43 -5.95 21.08
CA LEU A 49 -13.06 -7.26 21.11
C LEU A 49 -13.43 -7.75 19.71
N ARG A 50 -13.98 -6.86 18.86
CA ARG A 50 -14.42 -7.21 17.50
C ARG A 50 -13.36 -6.99 16.41
N GLY A 51 -12.34 -6.20 16.72
CA GLY A 51 -11.35 -5.74 15.73
C GLY A 51 -11.76 -4.46 15.00
N ASP A 52 -12.93 -3.88 15.30
CA ASP A 52 -13.43 -2.69 14.62
C ASP A 52 -12.44 -1.52 14.74
N ASN A 53 -12.04 -0.95 13.59
CA ASN A 53 -11.13 0.18 13.44
C ASN A 53 -9.72 -0.01 14.05
N VAL A 54 -9.32 -1.25 14.39
CA VAL A 54 -7.97 -1.53 14.90
C VAL A 54 -6.92 -1.24 13.82
N ASP A 55 -7.24 -1.54 12.57
CA ASP A 55 -6.46 -1.16 11.40
C ASP A 55 -6.26 0.36 11.29
N ARG A 56 -7.34 1.13 11.43
CA ARG A 56 -7.31 2.60 11.41
C ARG A 56 -6.49 3.17 12.56
N LEU A 57 -6.57 2.57 13.74
CA LEU A 57 -5.75 2.96 14.88
C LEU A 57 -4.25 2.72 14.59
N CYS A 58 -3.89 1.56 14.05
CA CYS A 58 -2.51 1.27 13.66
C CYS A 58 -2.00 2.25 12.59
N LEU A 59 -2.82 2.58 11.59
CA LEU A 59 -2.45 3.59 10.59
C LEU A 59 -2.22 4.95 11.21
N CYS A 60 -3.13 5.41 12.07
CA CYS A 60 -3.04 6.70 12.75
C CYS A 60 -1.77 6.78 13.60
N ILE A 61 -1.45 5.73 14.37
CA ILE A 61 -0.19 5.66 15.11
C ILE A 61 1.00 5.77 14.16
N SER A 62 1.02 5.02 13.06
CA SER A 62 2.11 5.07 12.09
C SER A 62 2.28 6.47 11.46
N GLU A 63 1.22 7.22 11.21
CA GLU A 63 1.29 8.58 10.66
C GLU A 63 1.90 9.55 11.65
N THR A 64 1.53 9.41 12.91
CA THR A 64 1.93 10.30 14.00
C THR A 64 3.38 10.05 14.44
N LEU A 65 3.92 8.85 14.19
CA LEU A 65 5.31 8.51 14.45
C LEU A 65 6.28 9.18 13.46
N ALA A 66 7.48 9.51 13.97
CA ALA A 66 8.62 9.91 13.13
C ALA A 66 8.97 8.81 12.12
N GLU A 67 9.43 9.19 10.91
CA GLU A 67 9.69 8.26 9.80
C GLU A 67 10.61 7.09 10.20
N SER A 68 11.62 7.35 11.04
CA SER A 68 12.56 6.34 11.53
C SER A 68 11.91 5.24 12.38
N LEU A 69 10.76 5.53 13.01
CA LEU A 69 10.03 4.60 13.86
C LEU A 69 8.93 3.83 13.13
N ARG A 70 8.47 4.33 11.96
CA ARG A 70 7.33 3.75 11.23
C ARG A 70 7.55 2.30 10.84
N LEU A 71 8.75 1.96 10.32
CA LEU A 71 9.07 0.57 9.97
C LEU A 71 9.12 -0.32 11.21
N SER A 72 9.81 0.13 12.27
CA SER A 72 9.92 -0.61 13.54
C SER A 72 8.56 -0.89 14.20
N PHE A 73 7.62 0.05 14.04
CA PHE A 73 6.23 -0.11 14.44
C PHE A 73 5.51 -1.11 13.53
N ALA A 74 5.54 -0.92 12.22
CA ALA A 74 4.87 -1.78 11.25
C ALA A 74 5.28 -3.25 11.37
N ARG A 75 6.56 -3.54 11.65
CA ARG A 75 7.08 -4.90 11.93
C ARG A 75 6.43 -5.59 13.15
N ARG A 76 5.88 -4.82 14.08
CA ARG A 76 5.28 -5.33 15.33
C ARG A 76 3.76 -5.45 15.24
N VAL A 77 3.15 -4.79 14.26
CA VAL A 77 1.70 -4.86 14.04
C VAL A 77 1.32 -6.30 13.71
N GLN A 78 0.40 -6.88 14.49
CA GLN A 78 -0.11 -8.24 14.28
C GLN A 78 -1.43 -8.25 13.50
N HIS A 79 -2.12 -7.11 13.43
CA HIS A 79 -3.40 -6.99 12.75
C HIS A 79 -3.20 -7.05 11.24
N GLU A 80 -3.72 -8.08 10.57
CA GLU A 80 -3.39 -8.41 9.19
C GLU A 80 -3.84 -7.33 8.19
N ALA A 81 -5.09 -6.86 8.31
CA ALA A 81 -5.59 -5.75 7.49
C ALA A 81 -4.74 -4.47 7.68
N ALA A 82 -4.21 -4.25 8.88
CA ALA A 82 -3.39 -3.09 9.17
C ALA A 82 -1.99 -3.21 8.54
N LYS A 83 -1.38 -4.41 8.57
CA LYS A 83 -0.14 -4.69 7.83
C LYS A 83 -0.35 -4.44 6.34
N GLY A 84 -1.44 -4.95 5.76
CA GLY A 84 -1.79 -4.76 4.35
C GLY A 84 -1.88 -3.28 3.97
N GLN A 85 -2.56 -2.46 4.78
CA GLN A 85 -2.67 -1.02 4.55
C GLN A 85 -1.32 -0.28 4.74
N LEU A 86 -0.52 -0.65 5.74
CA LEU A 86 0.83 -0.10 5.92
C LEU A 86 1.74 -0.42 4.73
N VAL A 87 1.65 -1.63 4.18
CA VAL A 87 2.35 -2.05 2.96
C VAL A 87 1.86 -1.24 1.75
N ASN A 88 0.55 -1.07 1.57
CA ASN A 88 0.00 -0.25 0.48
C ASN A 88 0.61 1.17 0.49
N ARG A 89 0.81 1.77 1.66
CA ARG A 89 1.45 3.10 1.79
C ARG A 89 2.92 3.09 1.37
N LEU A 90 3.67 2.04 1.71
CA LEU A 90 5.05 1.88 1.23
C LEU A 90 5.09 1.82 -0.31
N ILE A 91 4.16 1.09 -0.91
CA ILE A 91 4.04 0.93 -2.36
C ILE A 91 3.71 2.26 -3.02
N VAL A 92 2.70 2.99 -2.53
CA VAL A 92 2.30 4.30 -3.06
C VAL A 92 3.44 5.32 -2.96
N ASN A 93 4.16 5.36 -1.83
CA ASN A 93 5.30 6.26 -1.67
C ASN A 93 6.43 5.94 -2.64
N ALA A 94 6.74 4.65 -2.85
CA ALA A 94 7.74 4.22 -3.82
C ALA A 94 7.30 4.49 -5.26
N MET A 95 6.02 4.29 -5.58
CA MET A 95 5.42 4.64 -6.88
C MET A 95 5.58 6.13 -7.19
N MET A 96 5.25 7.00 -6.22
CA MET A 96 5.39 8.46 -6.38
C MET A 96 6.86 8.87 -6.55
N ALA A 97 7.77 8.27 -5.79
CA ALA A 97 9.21 8.49 -5.96
C ALA A 97 9.70 8.02 -7.34
N ALA A 98 9.24 6.86 -7.80
CA ALA A 98 9.57 6.32 -9.12
C ALA A 98 9.04 7.19 -10.26
N ALA A 99 7.84 7.77 -10.12
CA ALA A 99 7.28 8.73 -11.07
C ALA A 99 8.18 9.97 -11.19
N GLY A 100 8.62 10.52 -10.04
CA GLY A 100 9.54 11.65 -9.99
C GLY A 100 10.86 11.36 -10.70
N LEU A 101 11.48 10.21 -10.40
CA LEU A 101 12.72 9.76 -11.04
C LEU A 101 12.54 9.51 -12.55
N GLY A 102 11.43 8.88 -12.95
CA GLY A 102 11.13 8.55 -14.35
C GLY A 102 10.76 9.75 -15.21
N SER A 103 10.43 10.90 -14.62
CA SER A 103 10.16 12.14 -15.35
C SER A 103 11.42 12.77 -15.96
N GLN A 104 12.60 12.44 -15.44
CA GLN A 104 13.86 13.01 -15.91
C GLN A 104 14.24 12.43 -17.27
N PRO A 105 14.84 13.22 -18.18
CA PRO A 105 15.33 12.73 -19.47
C PRO A 105 16.64 11.96 -19.28
N LEU A 106 16.56 10.87 -18.54
CA LEU A 106 17.64 9.93 -18.38
C LEU A 106 17.70 9.07 -19.66
N PRO A 107 18.90 8.79 -20.20
CA PRO A 107 19.03 7.79 -21.25
C PRO A 107 18.42 6.49 -20.72
N VAL A 108 17.78 5.73 -21.60
CA VAL A 108 16.93 4.59 -21.26
C VAL A 108 17.68 3.36 -20.69
N PRO A 109 18.98 3.37 -20.27
CA PRO A 109 19.51 2.31 -19.42
C PRO A 109 19.73 2.73 -17.94
N ASP A 110 18.74 3.35 -17.27
CA ASP A 110 18.82 3.63 -15.81
C ASP A 110 18.14 2.57 -14.92
N LEU A 111 18.43 1.30 -15.20
CA LEU A 111 18.26 0.20 -14.22
C LEU A 111 18.93 0.52 -12.88
N PHE A 112 19.96 1.37 -12.87
CA PHE A 112 20.76 1.70 -11.70
C PHE A 112 20.03 2.58 -10.66
N THR A 113 18.98 3.31 -11.03
CA THR A 113 18.31 4.25 -10.10
C THR A 113 16.97 3.72 -9.59
N LEU A 114 16.18 3.07 -10.44
CA LEU A 114 14.88 2.48 -10.06
C LEU A 114 15.03 1.16 -9.30
N VAL A 115 16.01 0.32 -9.66
CA VAL A 115 16.18 -0.97 -8.97
C VAL A 115 16.52 -0.80 -7.49
N PRO A 116 17.41 0.11 -7.06
CA PRO A 116 17.61 0.37 -5.63
C PRO A 116 16.33 0.77 -4.88
N LEU A 117 15.49 1.62 -5.47
CA LEU A 117 14.20 2.02 -4.90
C LEU A 117 13.27 0.81 -4.74
N GLN A 118 13.17 -0.03 -5.76
CA GLN A 118 12.37 -1.26 -5.74
C GLN A 118 12.93 -2.31 -4.77
N VAL A 119 14.25 -2.46 -4.68
CA VAL A 119 14.92 -3.32 -3.69
C VAL A 119 14.62 -2.84 -2.27
N ALA A 120 14.69 -1.52 -2.02
CA ALA A 120 14.33 -0.94 -0.73
C ALA A 120 12.85 -1.16 -0.40
N LEU A 121 11.95 -1.01 -1.38
CA LEU A 121 10.53 -1.31 -1.23
C LEU A 121 10.31 -2.77 -0.82
N VAL A 122 10.84 -3.73 -1.58
CA VAL A 122 10.71 -5.18 -1.31
C VAL A 122 11.24 -5.52 0.08
N MET A 123 12.39 -4.97 0.48
CA MET A 123 12.94 -5.15 1.83
C MET A 123 12.02 -4.59 2.93
N ARG A 124 11.41 -3.41 2.72
CA ARG A 124 10.47 -2.83 3.69
C ARG A 124 9.19 -3.67 3.79
N ILE A 125 8.69 -4.20 2.67
CA ILE A 125 7.53 -5.10 2.67
C ILE A 125 7.86 -6.40 3.42
N ALA A 126 9.00 -7.03 3.10
CA ALA A 126 9.49 -8.22 3.80
C ALA A 126 9.56 -7.99 5.31
N ALA A 127 10.12 -6.84 5.71
CA ALA A 127 10.19 -6.47 7.12
C ALA A 127 8.82 -6.45 7.80
N VAL A 128 7.80 -5.82 7.19
CA VAL A 128 6.44 -5.74 7.75
C VAL A 128 5.83 -7.12 7.94
N TYR A 129 6.07 -8.06 7.02
CA TYR A 129 5.61 -9.44 7.12
C TYR A 129 6.49 -10.34 8.02
N GLY A 130 7.52 -9.77 8.67
CA GLY A 130 8.38 -10.51 9.60
C GLY A 130 9.50 -11.32 8.92
N GLU A 131 9.73 -11.11 7.63
CA GLU A 131 10.72 -11.83 6.82
C GLU A 131 12.12 -11.21 6.92
N GLU A 132 13.12 -11.97 6.47
CA GLU A 132 14.51 -11.53 6.50
C GLU A 132 14.76 -10.32 5.58
N ILE A 133 15.33 -9.26 6.15
CA ILE A 133 15.66 -8.02 5.44
C ILE A 133 17.04 -8.17 4.79
N SER A 134 17.08 -8.52 3.50
CA SER A 134 18.32 -8.68 2.75
C SER A 134 18.21 -8.05 1.35
N PRO A 135 19.15 -7.15 0.97
CA PRO A 135 19.22 -6.62 -0.40
C PRO A 135 19.43 -7.73 -1.44
N GLN A 136 20.17 -8.79 -1.08
CA GLN A 136 20.41 -9.94 -1.94
C GLN A 136 19.10 -10.70 -2.21
N LYS A 137 18.34 -11.01 -1.16
CA LYS A 137 17.03 -11.68 -1.29
C LYS A 137 16.04 -10.83 -2.08
N ALA A 138 15.99 -9.53 -1.83
CA ALA A 138 15.13 -8.62 -2.59
C ALA A 138 15.49 -8.57 -4.09
N ARG A 139 16.78 -8.57 -4.45
CA ARG A 139 17.21 -8.66 -5.86
C ARG A 139 16.87 -10.01 -6.48
N GLN A 140 17.04 -11.11 -5.74
CA GLN A 140 16.64 -12.45 -6.19
C GLN A 140 15.13 -12.51 -6.44
N PHE A 141 14.32 -11.96 -5.55
CA PHE A 141 12.87 -11.81 -5.73
C PHE A 141 12.55 -11.06 -7.03
N LEU A 142 13.15 -9.89 -7.25
CA LEU A 142 12.92 -9.08 -8.46
C LEU A 142 13.33 -9.83 -9.74
N SER A 143 14.44 -10.56 -9.71
CA SER A 143 14.89 -11.39 -10.83
C SER A 143 13.95 -12.56 -11.07
N ALA A 144 13.53 -13.28 -10.03
CA ALA A 144 12.68 -14.46 -10.11
C ALA A 144 11.26 -14.10 -10.58
N ALA A 145 10.72 -12.96 -10.14
CA ALA A 145 9.46 -12.42 -10.63
C ALA A 145 9.58 -11.77 -12.03
N GLY A 146 10.78 -11.68 -12.61
CA GLY A 146 11.00 -11.16 -13.96
C GLY A 146 10.91 -9.63 -14.08
N PHE A 147 11.09 -8.89 -12.99
CA PHE A 147 11.15 -7.42 -13.00
C PHE A 147 12.53 -6.89 -13.41
N VAL A 148 13.59 -7.67 -13.22
CA VAL A 148 14.98 -7.31 -13.55
C VAL A 148 15.60 -8.40 -14.44
N GLY A 149 16.19 -8.02 -15.57
CA GLY A 149 16.90 -8.93 -16.50
C GLY A 149 16.33 -8.95 -17.93
N GLY A 150 16.87 -9.83 -18.79
CA GLY A 150 16.52 -9.95 -20.22
C GLY A 150 15.07 -10.34 -20.51
N ALA A 151 14.33 -10.79 -19.49
CA ALA A 151 12.90 -11.08 -19.53
C ALA A 151 12.02 -9.85 -19.28
N GLY A 152 12.47 -8.63 -19.63
CA GLY A 152 11.76 -7.35 -19.49
C GLY A 152 10.46 -7.21 -20.30
N LEU A 153 9.76 -8.32 -20.52
CA LEU A 153 8.44 -8.45 -21.12
C LEU A 153 7.43 -7.56 -20.38
N LEU A 154 7.48 -7.49 -19.05
CA LEU A 154 6.50 -6.71 -18.27
C LEU A 154 6.63 -5.21 -18.53
N PHE A 155 7.84 -4.64 -18.52
CA PHE A 155 8.01 -3.22 -18.83
C PHE A 155 7.63 -2.90 -20.28
N ARG A 156 7.88 -3.82 -21.23
CA ARG A 156 7.45 -3.67 -22.63
C ARG A 156 5.92 -3.72 -22.77
N GLN A 157 5.25 -4.57 -22.00
CA GLN A 157 3.79 -4.64 -21.95
C GLN A 157 3.21 -3.38 -21.32
N LEU A 158 3.70 -2.97 -20.15
CA LEU A 158 3.28 -1.73 -19.48
C LEU A 158 3.48 -0.50 -20.37
N PHE A 159 4.62 -0.40 -21.06
CA PHE A 159 4.87 0.67 -22.03
C PHE A 159 3.85 0.65 -23.17
N ARG A 160 3.59 -0.53 -23.75
CA ARG A 160 2.64 -0.68 -24.87
C ARG A 160 1.21 -0.32 -24.46
N GLU A 161 0.75 -0.79 -23.30
CA GLU A 161 -0.58 -0.47 -22.78
C GLU A 161 -0.72 1.02 -22.44
N LEU A 162 0.26 1.60 -21.75
CA LEU A 162 0.23 3.03 -21.41
C LEU A 162 0.28 3.93 -22.65
N THR A 163 1.02 3.55 -23.71
CA THR A 163 1.01 4.30 -24.98
C THR A 163 -0.33 4.27 -25.71
N ARG A 164 -1.15 3.24 -25.50
CA ARG A 164 -2.51 3.16 -26.06
C ARG A 164 -3.49 4.07 -25.31
N LEU A 165 -3.36 4.11 -23.99
CA LEU A 165 -4.27 4.84 -23.10
C LEU A 165 -3.98 6.34 -23.07
N VAL A 166 -2.72 6.74 -23.22
CA VAL A 166 -2.30 8.13 -23.09
C VAL A 166 -1.50 8.53 -24.33
N PRO A 167 -2.07 9.35 -25.25
CA PRO A 167 -1.38 9.86 -26.44
C PRO A 167 -0.38 10.98 -26.09
N VAL A 168 0.33 10.84 -24.96
CA VAL A 168 1.33 11.81 -24.48
C VAL A 168 2.70 11.16 -24.64
N ALA A 169 3.54 11.74 -25.48
CA ALA A 169 4.94 11.36 -25.59
C ALA A 169 5.80 12.13 -24.57
N GLY A 170 6.93 11.56 -24.15
CA GLY A 170 7.95 12.29 -23.40
C GLY A 170 7.98 12.02 -21.88
N PRO A 171 8.38 13.00 -21.04
CA PRO A 171 8.56 12.84 -19.59
C PRO A 171 7.39 12.21 -18.84
N VAL A 172 6.15 12.56 -19.19
CA VAL A 172 4.94 12.09 -18.50
C VAL A 172 4.76 10.59 -18.68
N LEU A 173 4.86 10.09 -19.92
CA LEU A 173 4.76 8.65 -20.20
C LEU A 173 5.83 7.85 -19.46
N ARG A 174 7.07 8.36 -19.42
CA ARG A 174 8.18 7.71 -18.71
C ARG A 174 7.93 7.66 -17.20
N ALA A 175 7.44 8.75 -16.62
CA ALA A 175 7.03 8.80 -15.21
C ALA A 175 5.92 7.78 -14.92
N SER A 176 4.90 7.70 -15.77
CA SER A 176 3.80 6.74 -15.63
C SER A 176 4.27 5.29 -15.72
N VAL A 177 5.17 4.96 -16.65
CA VAL A 177 5.75 3.62 -16.79
C VAL A 177 6.58 3.26 -15.55
N ALA A 178 7.39 4.19 -15.04
CA ALA A 178 8.18 3.98 -13.83
C ALA A 178 7.30 3.77 -12.58
N ALA A 179 6.24 4.57 -12.46
CA ALA A 179 5.24 4.46 -11.40
C ALA A 179 4.53 3.10 -11.46
N ALA A 180 3.98 2.74 -12.62
CA ALA A 180 3.26 1.48 -12.83
C ALA A 180 4.15 0.25 -12.58
N GLY A 181 5.39 0.27 -13.07
CA GLY A 181 6.34 -0.82 -12.81
C GLY A 181 6.65 -0.99 -11.32
N THR A 182 6.80 0.12 -10.58
CA THR A 182 7.07 0.09 -9.14
C THR A 182 5.85 -0.33 -8.33
N LEU A 183 4.65 0.08 -8.75
CA LEU A 183 3.38 -0.40 -8.20
C LEU A 183 3.25 -1.93 -8.36
N ALA A 184 3.51 -2.46 -9.56
CA ALA A 184 3.47 -3.90 -9.83
C ALA A 184 4.47 -4.68 -8.97
N VAL A 185 5.72 -4.21 -8.86
CA VAL A 185 6.72 -4.80 -7.94
C VAL A 185 6.18 -4.87 -6.52
N GLY A 186 5.63 -3.77 -6.03
CA GLY A 186 5.08 -3.67 -4.68
C GLY A 186 3.93 -4.64 -4.42
N LEU A 187 2.98 -4.73 -5.35
CA LEU A 187 1.80 -5.60 -5.24
C LEU A 187 2.18 -7.09 -5.31
N VAL A 188 3.08 -7.47 -6.21
CA VAL A 188 3.59 -8.85 -6.28
C VAL A 188 4.36 -9.21 -5.00
N ALA A 189 5.18 -8.29 -4.47
CA ALA A 189 5.87 -8.51 -3.20
C ALA A 189 4.89 -8.64 -2.03
N LYS A 190 3.83 -7.82 -1.99
CA LYS A 190 2.76 -7.93 -1.00
C LYS A 190 2.11 -9.32 -1.04
N ILE A 191 1.73 -9.80 -2.24
CA ILE A 191 1.15 -11.14 -2.41
C ILE A 191 2.14 -12.21 -1.93
N TYR A 192 3.39 -12.17 -2.40
CA TYR A 192 4.42 -13.14 -2.05
C TYR A 192 4.65 -13.26 -0.53
N TYR A 193 4.84 -12.12 0.15
CA TYR A 193 5.15 -12.10 1.57
C TYR A 193 3.93 -12.30 2.48
N ALA A 194 2.73 -11.91 2.05
CA ALA A 194 1.50 -12.22 2.78
C ALA A 194 1.24 -13.73 2.89
N HIS A 195 1.71 -14.52 1.92
CA HIS A 195 1.59 -15.98 1.93
C HIS A 195 2.74 -16.69 2.67
N GLY A 196 3.63 -15.96 3.35
CA GLY A 196 4.69 -16.56 4.19
C GLY A 196 5.63 -17.53 3.44
N GLY A 197 5.84 -17.32 2.14
CA GLY A 197 6.66 -18.21 1.31
C GLY A 197 5.95 -19.44 0.73
N GLY A 198 4.62 -19.53 0.85
CA GLY A 198 3.80 -20.55 0.18
C GLY A 198 3.71 -20.40 -1.34
N LEU A 199 4.17 -19.27 -1.88
CA LEU A 199 4.25 -18.98 -3.31
C LEU A 199 5.70 -18.68 -3.70
N THR A 200 6.09 -19.03 -4.91
CA THR A 200 7.30 -18.51 -5.57
C THR A 200 7.06 -17.08 -6.06
N PRO A 201 8.12 -16.28 -6.30
CA PRO A 201 7.97 -14.92 -6.85
C PRO A 201 7.25 -14.88 -8.21
N SER A 202 7.40 -15.93 -9.04
CA SER A 202 6.68 -16.09 -10.30
C SER A 202 5.20 -16.41 -10.09
N GLU A 203 4.86 -17.31 -9.17
CA GLU A 203 3.45 -17.62 -8.86
C GLU A 203 2.72 -16.41 -8.26
N ALA A 204 3.39 -15.66 -7.37
CA ALA A 204 2.83 -14.40 -6.85
C ALA A 204 2.56 -13.38 -7.96
N ARG A 205 3.40 -13.36 -9.00
CA ARG A 205 3.19 -12.54 -10.19
C ARG A 205 2.02 -13.03 -11.02
N GLU A 206 1.88 -14.34 -11.23
CA GLU A 206 0.74 -14.92 -11.97
C GLU A 206 -0.59 -14.66 -11.24
N VAL A 207 -0.60 -14.68 -9.90
CA VAL A 207 -1.76 -14.26 -9.11
C VAL A 207 -2.10 -12.79 -9.37
N TYR A 208 -1.08 -11.91 -9.38
CA TYR A 208 -1.27 -10.49 -9.70
C TYR A 208 -1.80 -10.28 -11.13
N GLU A 209 -1.24 -10.97 -12.13
CA GLU A 209 -1.66 -10.86 -13.53
C GLU A 209 -3.11 -11.31 -13.70
N ARG A 210 -3.52 -12.45 -13.12
CA ARG A 210 -4.93 -12.90 -13.13
C ARG A 210 -5.88 -11.90 -12.47
N ARG A 211 -5.46 -11.29 -11.36
CA ARG A 211 -6.23 -10.25 -10.67
C ARG A 211 -6.40 -9.00 -11.53
N LEU A 212 -5.36 -8.61 -12.25
CA LEU A 212 -5.40 -7.47 -13.17
C LEU A 212 -6.31 -7.75 -14.37
N GLU A 213 -6.24 -8.94 -14.97
CA GLU A 213 -7.11 -9.35 -16.07
C GLU A 213 -8.60 -9.35 -15.64
N ALA A 214 -8.91 -9.95 -14.48
CA ALA A 214 -10.27 -9.93 -13.93
C ALA A 214 -10.77 -8.50 -13.64
N ALA A 215 -9.90 -7.61 -13.16
CA ALA A 215 -10.23 -6.19 -12.96
C ALA A 215 -10.60 -5.52 -14.29
N GLN A 216 -9.81 -5.76 -15.33
CA GLN A 216 -10.02 -5.21 -16.67
C GLN A 216 -11.31 -5.72 -17.30
N GLU A 217 -11.58 -7.02 -17.22
CA GLU A 217 -12.83 -7.62 -17.69
C GLU A 217 -14.04 -7.02 -16.95
N ARG A 218 -13.96 -6.89 -15.62
CA ARG A 218 -15.03 -6.31 -14.82
C ARG A 218 -15.27 -4.84 -15.14
N LEU A 219 -14.21 -4.08 -15.39
CA LEU A 219 -14.32 -2.70 -15.87
C LEU A 219 -14.88 -2.60 -17.27
N ALA A 220 -14.60 -3.54 -18.16
CA ALA A 220 -15.18 -3.58 -19.50
C ALA A 220 -16.67 -3.93 -19.49
N LEU A 221 -17.13 -4.69 -18.48
CA LEU A 221 -18.55 -5.02 -18.26
C LEU A 221 -19.33 -3.90 -17.58
N LEU A 222 -18.65 -3.02 -16.85
CA LEU A 222 -19.20 -1.76 -16.36
C LEU A 222 -19.14 -0.78 -17.53
N ASP A 223 -20.20 -0.70 -18.33
CA ASP A 223 -20.35 0.28 -19.42
C ASP A 223 -19.94 1.71 -18.97
N GLU A 224 -19.74 2.64 -19.92
CA GLU A 224 -19.31 4.01 -19.60
C GLU A 224 -20.20 4.71 -18.53
N GLU A 225 -21.44 4.24 -18.34
CA GLU A 225 -22.42 4.70 -17.35
C GLU A 225 -22.20 4.20 -15.90
N GLY A 226 -21.30 3.24 -15.66
CA GLY A 226 -21.00 2.76 -14.30
C GLY A 226 -20.46 3.91 -13.43
N SER A 227 -21.01 4.06 -12.22
CA SER A 227 -20.62 5.11 -11.28
C SER A 227 -19.12 5.02 -10.99
N ALA A 228 -18.46 6.16 -10.79
CA ALA A 228 -17.05 6.21 -10.40
C ALA A 228 -16.77 5.34 -9.17
N GLU A 229 -17.73 5.24 -8.24
CA GLU A 229 -17.62 4.38 -7.06
C GLU A 229 -17.71 2.88 -7.39
N GLU A 230 -18.49 2.49 -8.39
CA GLU A 230 -18.64 1.08 -8.80
C GLU A 230 -17.39 0.60 -9.54
N LYS A 231 -16.86 1.46 -10.41
CA LYS A 231 -15.57 1.24 -11.09
C LYS A 231 -14.43 1.15 -10.07
N GLN A 232 -14.42 2.04 -9.06
CA GLN A 232 -13.44 2.02 -7.97
C GLN A 232 -13.53 0.72 -7.14
N ARG A 233 -14.72 0.31 -6.71
CA ARG A 233 -14.91 -0.94 -5.95
C ARG A 233 -14.54 -2.19 -6.74
N ALA A 234 -14.81 -2.20 -8.05
CA ALA A 234 -14.43 -3.31 -8.93
C ALA A 234 -12.91 -3.44 -9.05
N ILE A 235 -12.19 -2.32 -9.15
CA ILE A 235 -10.72 -2.30 -9.15
C ILE A 235 -10.17 -2.75 -7.80
N GLU A 236 -10.69 -2.24 -6.70
CA GLU A 236 -10.25 -2.59 -5.35
C GLU A 236 -10.44 -4.08 -5.05
N ALA A 237 -11.63 -4.63 -5.33
CA ALA A 237 -11.92 -6.05 -5.13
C ALA A 237 -11.01 -6.96 -5.96
N ALA A 238 -10.71 -6.58 -7.21
CA ALA A 238 -9.86 -7.38 -8.08
C ALA A 238 -8.38 -7.29 -7.67
N VAL A 239 -7.88 -6.11 -7.27
CA VAL A 239 -6.47 -5.90 -6.88
C VAL A 239 -6.17 -6.50 -5.50
N GLU A 240 -7.03 -6.29 -4.51
CA GLU A 240 -6.83 -6.83 -3.17
C GLU A 240 -7.04 -8.34 -3.12
N GLY A 241 -7.78 -8.89 -4.09
CA GLY A 241 -8.31 -10.25 -4.07
C GLY A 241 -9.30 -10.36 -2.92
N GLU A 242 -10.42 -11.03 -3.15
CA GLU A 242 -11.20 -11.49 -2.02
C GLU A 242 -10.24 -12.26 -1.10
N GLU A 243 -10.10 -11.80 0.14
CA GLU A 243 -9.48 -12.57 1.22
C GLU A 243 -10.32 -13.85 1.31
N GLU A 244 -9.94 -14.88 0.55
CA GLU A 244 -10.53 -16.21 0.63
C GLU A 244 -10.35 -16.67 2.08
N ARG A 245 -11.50 -16.78 2.74
CA ARG A 245 -11.67 -17.22 4.12
C ARG A 245 -11.19 -18.66 4.33
#